data_AF-A0A3N5Q5E9-F1
#
_entry.id   AF-A0A3N5Q5E9-F1
#
_cell.length_a   1.000
_cell.length_b   1.000
_cell.length_c   1.000
_cell.angle_alpha   90.00
_cell.angle_beta   90.00
_cell.angle_gamma   90.00
#
_symmetry.space_group_name_H-M   'P 1'
#
loop_
_entity.id
_entity.type
_entity.pdbx_description
1 polymer ?
#
loop_
_entity_poly.entity_id
_entity_poly.type
_entity_poly.pdbx_seq_one_letter_code
_entity_poly.pdbx_strand_id
1 'polypeptide(L)'
;MKRLSLWILAFALMVWIVPASAVAQVRELGTAWQPEHETFIPWYANQKGWDKEEGLQFKLNYFDSGGAMLEALPAKQWVIGGLGGVPMVVGAVRYGSYLIAIANDESITN
;
A
#
# COMPACT_ATOMS: atom_id res chain seq x y z
N MET A 1 -22.61 -17.38 47.70
CA MET A 1 -22.37 -18.08 46.41
C MET A 1 -23.28 -17.58 45.29
N LYS A 2 -24.63 -17.64 45.41
CA LYS A 2 -25.57 -17.23 44.34
C LYS A 2 -25.40 -15.79 43.82
N ARG A 3 -25.11 -14.83 44.71
CA ARG A 3 -24.86 -13.42 44.32
C ARG A 3 -23.55 -13.24 43.54
N LEU A 4 -22.49 -13.95 43.91
CA LEU A 4 -21.21 -13.91 43.21
C LEU A 4 -21.32 -14.52 41.80
N SER A 5 -22.11 -15.59 41.65
CA SER A 5 -22.40 -16.20 40.35
C SER A 5 -23.19 -15.27 39.41
N LEU A 6 -24.11 -14.45 39.94
CA LEU A 6 -24.84 -13.44 39.16
C LEU A 6 -23.92 -12.34 38.62
N TRP A 7 -22.94 -11.89 39.42
CA TRP A 7 -21.95 -10.90 38.98
C TRP A 7 -21.01 -11.45 37.91
N ILE A 8 -20.60 -12.71 38.04
CA ILE A 8 -19.75 -13.38 37.02
C ILE A 8 -20.53 -13.53 35.71
N LEU A 9 -21.80 -13.90 35.76
CA LEU A 9 -22.64 -14.04 34.56
C LEU A 9 -22.88 -12.69 33.87
N ALA A 10 -23.13 -11.63 34.64
CA ALA A 10 -23.31 -10.28 34.11
C ALA A 10 -22.02 -9.74 33.46
N PHE A 11 -20.86 -10.03 34.06
CA PHE A 11 -19.56 -9.64 33.49
C PHE A 11 -19.26 -10.41 32.19
N ALA A 12 -19.57 -11.71 32.14
CA ALA A 12 -19.43 -12.51 30.92
C ALA A 12 -20.34 -12.03 29.77
N LEU A 13 -21.56 -11.59 30.09
CA LEU A 13 -22.50 -11.00 29.12
C LEU A 13 -22.04 -9.64 28.60
N MET A 14 -21.39 -8.81 29.43
CA MET A 14 -20.84 -7.52 28.97
C MET A 14 -19.66 -7.68 28.00
N VAL A 15 -18.83 -8.71 28.16
CA VAL A 15 -17.71 -9.00 27.23
C VAL A 15 -18.21 -9.43 25.84
N TRP A 16 -19.42 -10.00 25.76
CA TRP A 16 -20.05 -10.41 24.50
C TRP A 16 -20.75 -9.28 23.73
N ILE A 17 -21.03 -8.14 24.37
CA ILE A 17 -21.75 -7.01 23.75
C ILE A 17 -20.78 -5.91 23.29
N VAL A 18 -19.46 -6.12 23.41
CA VAL A 18 -18.49 -5.20 22.79
C VAL A 18 -18.71 -5.26 21.28
N PRO A 19 -19.20 -4.17 20.65
CA PRO A 19 -19.24 -4.13 19.20
C PRO A 19 -17.79 -4.30 18.76
N ALA A 20 -17.52 -5.32 17.95
CA ALA A 20 -16.27 -5.37 17.23
C ALA A 20 -16.27 -4.11 16.35
N SER A 21 -15.64 -3.04 16.83
CA SER A 21 -15.34 -1.89 16.01
C SER A 21 -14.63 -2.47 14.80
N ALA A 22 -15.29 -2.42 13.64
CA ALA A 22 -14.66 -2.76 12.38
C ALA A 22 -13.63 -1.67 12.12
N VAL A 23 -12.50 -1.75 12.83
CA VAL A 23 -11.29 -1.02 12.49
C VAL A 23 -11.03 -1.44 11.06
N ALA A 24 -11.20 -0.52 10.12
CA ALA A 24 -10.86 -0.75 8.73
C ALA A 24 -9.44 -1.30 8.72
N GLN A 25 -9.28 -2.57 8.35
CA GLN A 25 -7.98 -3.19 8.37
C GLN A 25 -7.10 -2.44 7.39
N VAL A 26 -6.13 -1.71 7.92
CA VAL A 26 -5.14 -1.02 7.11
C VAL A 26 -4.40 -2.08 6.31
N ARG A 27 -4.47 -2.00 4.98
CA ARG A 27 -3.84 -2.97 4.08
C ARG A 27 -2.49 -2.46 3.61
N GLU A 28 -1.45 -3.28 3.78
CA GLU A 28 -0.13 -2.99 3.21
C GLU A 28 -0.22 -2.95 1.68
N LEU A 29 0.31 -1.88 1.09
CA LEU A 29 0.40 -1.67 -0.35
C LEU A 29 1.87 -1.45 -0.72
N GLY A 30 2.48 -2.47 -1.33
CA GLY A 30 3.82 -2.34 -1.89
C GLY A 30 3.80 -1.39 -3.09
N THR A 31 4.66 -0.36 -3.04
CA THR A 31 4.82 0.60 -4.13
C THR A 31 6.28 0.64 -4.59
N ALA A 32 6.54 0.98 -5.85
CA ALA A 32 7.88 1.01 -6.41
C ALA A 32 8.24 2.38 -6.96
N TRP A 33 9.44 2.87 -6.62
CA TRP A 33 9.88 4.22 -6.93
C TRP A 33 11.40 4.30 -7.18
N GLN A 34 11.81 5.15 -8.11
CA GLN A 34 13.17 5.70 -8.14
C GLN A 34 13.23 6.91 -7.20
N PRO A 35 14.31 7.14 -6.43
CA PRO A 35 14.38 8.24 -5.45
C PRO A 35 14.56 9.61 -6.13
N GLU A 36 13.50 10.05 -6.82
CA GLU A 36 13.44 11.24 -7.67
C GLU A 36 12.17 12.07 -7.35
N HIS A 37 11.87 13.07 -8.17
CA HIS A 37 10.88 14.10 -7.86
C HIS A 37 9.42 13.58 -7.84
N GLU A 38 9.08 12.59 -8.66
CA GLU A 38 7.76 11.95 -8.72
C GLU A 38 7.44 11.18 -7.44
N THR A 39 8.47 10.70 -6.77
CA THR A 39 8.37 9.95 -5.51
C THR A 39 7.99 10.83 -4.33
N PHE A 40 8.09 12.15 -4.49
CA PHE A 40 7.70 13.10 -3.45
C PHE A 40 6.26 12.94 -3.00
N ILE A 41 5.30 12.75 -3.93
CA ILE A 41 3.88 12.64 -3.60
C ILE A 41 3.57 11.42 -2.72
N PRO A 42 3.90 10.18 -3.11
CA PRO A 42 3.65 9.00 -2.27
C PRO A 42 4.48 9.03 -0.98
N TRP A 43 5.70 9.56 -1.00
CA TRP A 43 6.51 9.75 0.20
C TRP A 43 5.85 10.71 1.19
N TYR A 44 5.38 11.86 0.72
CA TYR A 44 4.76 12.87 1.57
C TYR A 44 3.44 12.38 2.16
N ALA A 45 2.62 11.69 1.35
CA ALA A 45 1.40 11.04 1.84
C ALA A 45 1.71 10.04 2.97
N ASN A 46 2.75 9.22 2.82
CA ASN A 46 3.19 8.28 3.84
C ASN A 46 3.73 8.99 5.11
N GLN A 47 4.48 10.08 4.96
CA GLN A 47 4.96 10.91 6.08
C GLN A 47 3.80 11.55 6.86
N LYS A 48 2.75 11.97 6.16
CA LYS A 48 1.56 12.56 6.77
C LYS A 48 0.58 11.53 7.34
N GLY A 49 0.72 10.26 6.95
CA GLY A 49 -0.21 9.20 7.34
C GLY A 49 -1.54 9.23 6.58
N TRP A 50 -1.62 9.99 5.49
CA TRP A 50 -2.82 10.08 4.66
C TRP A 50 -3.18 8.75 3.99
N ASP A 51 -2.18 7.92 3.70
CA ASP A 51 -2.40 6.55 3.25
C ASP A 51 -3.21 5.75 4.27
N LYS A 52 -2.87 5.87 5.57
CA LYS A 52 -3.53 5.14 6.67
C LYS A 52 -4.94 5.63 6.93
N GLU A 53 -5.18 6.93 6.79
CA GLU A 53 -6.53 7.52 6.88
C GLU A 53 -7.46 6.91 5.82
N GLU A 54 -6.93 6.57 4.64
CA GLU A 54 -7.63 5.87 3.56
C GLU A 54 -7.61 4.33 3.68
N GLY A 55 -7.13 3.79 4.82
CA GLY A 55 -7.07 2.35 5.06
C GLY A 55 -5.95 1.62 4.30
N LEU A 56 -4.94 2.33 3.83
CA LEU A 56 -3.75 1.78 3.17
C LEU A 56 -2.50 2.04 4.00
N GLN A 57 -1.51 1.17 3.88
CA GLN A 57 -0.17 1.41 4.42
C GLN A 57 0.82 1.27 3.29
N PHE A 58 1.31 2.40 2.80
CA PHE A 58 2.31 2.38 1.74
C PHE A 58 3.61 1.81 2.27
N LYS A 59 4.12 0.83 1.56
CA LYS A 59 5.48 0.33 1.68
C LYS A 59 6.24 0.83 0.45
N LEU A 60 6.99 1.90 0.63
CA LEU A 60 7.79 2.52 -0.41
C LEU A 60 9.04 1.67 -0.65
N ASN A 61 9.10 0.97 -1.78
CA ASN A 61 10.29 0.26 -2.22
C ASN A 61 11.07 1.16 -3.17
N TYR A 62 12.33 1.44 -2.84
CA TYR A 62 13.22 2.24 -3.67
C TYR A 62 14.10 1.35 -4.52
N PHE A 63 14.25 1.72 -5.79
CA PHE A 63 15.06 1.00 -6.76
C PHE A 63 15.98 1.96 -7.52
N ASP A 64 17.10 1.43 -8.02
CA ASP A 64 18.08 2.23 -8.76
C ASP A 64 17.69 2.45 -10.23
N SER A 65 16.71 1.69 -10.76
CA SER A 65 16.25 1.83 -12.16
C SER A 65 14.90 1.16 -12.39
N GLY A 66 14.19 1.58 -13.45
CA GLY A 66 12.98 0.90 -13.92
C GLY A 66 13.19 -0.58 -14.26
N GLY A 67 14.37 -0.97 -14.74
CA GLY A 67 14.70 -2.39 -14.97
C GLY A 67 14.69 -3.20 -13.67
N ALA A 68 15.29 -2.68 -12.60
CA ALA A 68 15.28 -3.32 -11.29
C ALA A 68 13.86 -3.42 -10.70
N MET A 69 13.03 -2.39 -10.94
CA MET A 69 11.61 -2.42 -10.53
C MET A 69 10.86 -3.56 -11.21
N LEU A 70 11.07 -3.77 -12.51
CA LEU A 70 10.41 -4.84 -13.27
C LEU A 70 10.83 -6.23 -12.80
N GLU A 71 12.09 -6.46 -12.47
CA GLU A 71 12.57 -7.75 -11.97
C GLU A 71 11.98 -8.11 -10.58
N ALA A 72 11.54 -7.11 -9.81
CA ALA A 72 10.83 -7.31 -8.55
C ALA A 72 9.32 -7.63 -8.71
N LEU A 73 8.75 -7.39 -9.90
CA LEU A 73 7.31 -7.55 -10.14
C LEU A 73 6.82 -9.02 -10.00
N PRO A 74 7.52 -10.06 -10.50
CA PRO A 74 7.11 -11.45 -10.31
C PRO A 74 7.07 -11.90 -8.84
N ALA A 75 7.93 -11.31 -8.00
CA ALA A 75 7.96 -11.55 -6.57
C ALA A 75 6.83 -10.82 -5.81
N LYS A 76 5.98 -10.06 -6.52
CA LYS A 76 4.85 -9.28 -5.97
C LYS A 76 5.28 -8.34 -4.84
N GLN A 77 6.50 -7.79 -4.92
CA GLN A 77 7.01 -6.84 -3.93
C GLN A 77 6.29 -5.49 -3.99
N TRP A 78 5.65 -5.19 -5.12
CA TRP A 78 4.88 -3.98 -5.35
C TRP A 78 3.73 -4.25 -6.33
N VAL A 79 2.72 -3.38 -6.32
CA VAL A 79 1.54 -3.45 -7.21
C VAL A 79 1.25 -2.15 -7.96
N ILE A 80 1.84 -1.04 -7.53
CA ILE A 80 1.76 0.27 -8.19
C ILE A 80 3.11 0.98 -8.07
N GLY A 81 3.49 1.79 -9.06
CA GLY A 81 4.74 2.55 -9.02
C GLY A 81 4.83 3.53 -10.17
N GLY A 82 5.75 4.48 -10.06
CA GLY A 82 6.11 5.40 -11.14
C GLY A 82 7.25 4.81 -11.95
N LEU A 83 7.00 4.42 -13.20
CA LEU A 83 7.99 3.85 -14.11
C LEU A 83 8.14 4.73 -15.35
N GLY A 84 9.37 4.85 -15.85
CA GLY A 84 9.64 5.46 -17.16
C GLY A 84 8.96 4.70 -18.31
N GLY A 85 8.86 5.36 -19.46
CA GLY A 85 8.12 4.85 -20.63
C GLY A 85 8.66 3.52 -21.15
N VAL A 86 10.00 3.41 -21.30
CA VAL A 86 10.64 2.17 -21.78
C VAL A 86 10.41 1.00 -20.81
N PRO A 87 10.71 1.11 -19.50
CA PRO A 87 10.35 0.08 -18.53
C PRO A 87 8.85 -0.28 -18.54
N MET A 88 7.95 0.69 -18.70
CA MET A 88 6.52 0.41 -18.72
C MET A 88 6.12 -0.43 -19.94
N VAL A 89 6.65 -0.13 -21.13
CA VAL A 89 6.40 -0.94 -22.34
C VAL A 89 6.90 -2.37 -22.14
N VAL A 90 8.11 -2.55 -21.58
CA VAL A 90 8.66 -3.88 -21.27
C VAL A 90 7.79 -4.61 -20.24
N GLY A 91 7.33 -3.92 -19.20
CA GLY A 91 6.45 -4.47 -18.17
C GLY A 91 5.12 -4.96 -18.75
N ALA A 92 4.52 -4.19 -19.64
CA ALA A 92 3.26 -4.55 -20.28
C ALA A 92 3.39 -5.84 -21.11
N VAL A 93 4.47 -5.96 -21.89
CA VAL A 93 4.70 -7.12 -22.76
C VAL A 93 5.16 -8.35 -21.97
N ARG A 94 6.03 -8.19 -20.98
CA ARG A 94 6.67 -9.31 -20.26
C ARG A 94 5.85 -9.81 -19.08
N TYR A 95 5.16 -8.91 -18.38
CA TYR A 95 4.48 -9.21 -17.11
C TYR A 95 2.99 -8.87 -17.12
N GLY A 96 2.46 -8.31 -18.23
CA GLY A 96 1.05 -7.92 -18.31
C GLY A 96 0.70 -6.78 -17.37
N SER A 97 1.65 -5.88 -17.05
CA SER A 97 1.35 -4.68 -16.28
C SER A 97 0.58 -3.65 -17.10
N TYR A 98 -0.16 -2.78 -16.42
CA TYR A 98 -1.03 -1.77 -17.05
C TYR A 98 -0.56 -0.36 -16.71
N LEU A 99 -0.51 0.50 -17.73
CA LEU A 99 -0.38 1.94 -17.54
C LEU A 99 -1.75 2.51 -17.20
N ILE A 100 -1.87 3.20 -16.06
CA ILE A 100 -3.14 3.78 -15.59
C ILE A 100 -3.19 5.32 -15.72
N ALA A 101 -2.04 5.98 -15.78
CA ALA A 101 -1.92 7.43 -15.92
C ALA A 101 -0.49 7.81 -16.34
N ILE A 102 -0.35 8.99 -16.96
CA ILE A 102 0.95 9.65 -17.21
C ILE A 102 1.09 10.77 -16.18
N ALA A 103 2.16 10.75 -15.37
CA ALA A 103 2.36 11.68 -14.26
C ALA A 103 3.10 12.98 -14.67
N ASN A 104 3.94 12.90 -15.70
CA ASN A 104 4.74 13.99 -16.26
C ASN A 104 5.16 13.67 -17.70
N ASP A 105 5.66 14.67 -18.43
CA ASP A 105 6.26 14.51 -19.76
C ASP A 105 7.78 14.61 -19.67
N GLU A 106 8.44 13.46 -19.78
CA GLU A 106 9.90 13.32 -19.83
C GLU A 106 10.37 12.70 -21.15
N SER A 107 9.59 12.85 -22.21
CA SER A 107 9.83 12.17 -23.49
C SER A 107 11.16 12.53 -24.16
N ILE A 108 11.77 13.66 -23.80
CA ILE A 108 13.08 14.10 -24.32
C ILE A 108 14.24 13.35 -23.64
N THR A 109 14.02 12.80 -22.44
CA THR A 109 15.07 12.23 -21.58
C THR A 109 14.88 10.73 -21.28
N ASN A 110 13.82 10.11 -21.78
CA ASN A 110 13.50 8.68 -21.60
C ASN A 110 13.95 7.78 -22.76
#